data_AF-A0A1Y1NHQ9-F1
#
_entry.id   AF-A0A1Y1NHQ9-F1
#
_cell.length_a   1.000
_cell.length_b   1.000
_cell.length_c   1.000
_cell.angle_alpha   90.00
_cell.angle_beta   90.00
_cell.angle_gamma   90.00
#
_symmetry.space_group_name_H-M   'P 1'
#
loop_
_entity.id
_entity.type
_entity.pdbx_description
1 polymer ?
#
loop_
_entity_poly.entity_id
_entity_poly.type
_entity_poly.pdbx_seq_one_letter_code
_entity_poly.pdbx_strand_id
1 'polypeptide(L)'
;MATTQGEIRVGPSNQVKDVYARLPDYRPGVPPEQLPPDPEQSRTREELRWIPAMTLDSDLLMYLRAARSMAAFAGMCDGGCPEDGATAASRDDTTINALDVLHDSGYDPGRALQALVKCPVPKGIDKKWTEEETKRFVKGLRQFGKNFYRIRKDLLPHKDTPELVEFYYLWKKTPGANNNRPHRRRR
;
A
#
# COMPACT_ATOMS: atom_id res chain seq x y z
N MET A 1 -12.45 36.65 16.78
CA MET A 1 -11.65 36.45 15.55
C MET A 1 -10.18 36.53 15.94
N ALA A 2 -9.47 35.41 15.98
CA ALA A 2 -8.03 35.40 16.22
C ALA A 2 -7.35 35.13 14.87
N THR A 3 -6.89 36.21 14.23
CA THR A 3 -6.05 36.16 13.03
C THR A 3 -4.65 35.74 13.46
N THR A 4 -4.38 34.43 13.42
CA THR A 4 -3.10 33.83 13.81
C THR A 4 -2.51 33.07 12.63
N GLN A 5 -2.53 33.67 11.44
CA GLN A 5 -1.88 33.08 10.27
C GLN A 5 -0.41 33.51 10.23
N GLY A 6 0.50 32.58 10.56
CA GLY A 6 1.91 32.65 10.17
C GLY A 6 2.96 32.88 11.26
N GLU A 7 2.59 33.03 12.53
CA GLU A 7 3.57 33.31 13.61
C GLU A 7 3.87 32.06 14.47
N ILE A 8 5.16 31.81 14.73
CA ILE A 8 5.61 30.74 15.64
C ILE A 8 5.45 31.21 17.08
N ARG A 9 4.67 30.47 17.88
CA ARG A 9 4.47 30.80 19.29
C ARG A 9 5.53 30.13 20.16
N VAL A 10 6.15 30.92 21.03
CA VAL A 10 7.11 30.44 22.04
C VAL A 10 6.44 30.49 23.42
N GLY A 11 6.62 29.44 24.22
CA GLY A 11 6.17 29.38 25.61
C GLY A 11 5.71 27.98 26.04
N PRO A 12 5.52 27.73 27.34
CA PRO A 12 5.27 26.39 27.89
C PRO A 12 4.01 25.68 27.37
N SER A 13 3.06 26.41 26.78
CA SER A 13 1.85 25.86 26.15
C SER A 13 2.05 25.46 24.68
N ASN A 14 3.11 25.96 24.03
CA ASN A 14 3.46 25.68 22.63
C ASN A 14 4.73 24.83 22.51
N GLN A 15 5.55 24.78 23.57
CA GLN A 15 6.74 23.94 23.67
C GLN A 15 6.39 22.54 24.18
N VAL A 16 7.07 21.53 23.65
CA VAL A 16 6.80 20.14 24.01
C VAL A 16 7.18 19.88 25.47
N LYS A 17 6.22 19.41 26.27
CA LYS A 17 6.43 19.01 27.67
C LYS A 17 6.84 17.54 27.82
N ASP A 18 6.74 16.77 26.75
CA ASP A 18 7.08 15.35 26.72
C ASP A 18 8.60 15.16 26.91
N VAL A 19 8.96 14.33 27.88
CA VAL A 19 10.35 13.99 28.22
C VAL A 19 11.05 13.33 27.03
N TYR A 20 10.32 12.59 26.18
CA TYR A 20 10.86 11.92 24.98
C TYR A 20 11.08 12.85 23.79
N ALA A 21 10.61 14.10 23.86
CA ALA A 21 10.79 15.11 22.82
C ALA A 21 11.63 16.31 23.28
N ARG A 22 12.21 16.22 24.49
CA ARG A 22 13.37 17.03 24.85
C ARG A 22 14.59 16.37 24.24
N LEU A 23 15.44 17.17 23.58
CA LEU A 23 16.76 16.70 23.17
C LEU A 23 17.43 16.07 24.40
N PRO A 24 17.93 14.83 24.30
CA PRO A 24 18.71 14.24 25.37
C PRO A 24 19.87 15.16 25.73
N ASP A 25 20.17 15.29 27.03
CA ASP A 25 21.29 16.12 27.47
C ASP A 25 22.58 15.62 26.81
N TYR A 26 23.27 16.52 26.09
CA TYR A 26 24.54 16.21 25.45
C TYR A 26 25.60 15.90 26.52
N ARG A 27 26.20 14.71 26.47
CA ARG A 27 27.24 14.24 27.40
C ARG A 27 28.58 14.07 26.68
N PRO A 28 29.44 15.10 26.63
CA PRO A 28 30.75 14.99 26.01
C PRO A 28 31.66 14.05 26.82
N GLY A 29 32.41 13.18 26.14
CA GLY A 29 33.41 12.32 26.76
C GLY A 29 32.92 10.99 27.34
N VAL A 30 31.62 10.69 27.24
CA VAL A 30 31.08 9.37 27.60
C VAL A 30 31.08 8.48 26.35
N PRO A 31 31.83 7.36 26.33
CA PRO A 31 31.77 6.39 25.24
C PRO A 31 30.34 5.84 25.09
N PRO A 32 29.88 5.53 23.86
CA PRO A 32 28.53 5.01 23.62
C PRO A 32 28.17 3.77 24.47
N GLU A 33 29.18 2.95 24.79
CA GLU A 33 29.08 1.72 25.59
C GLU A 33 28.68 1.96 27.05
N GLN A 34 28.91 3.16 27.58
CA GLN A 34 28.58 3.54 28.96
C GLN A 34 27.24 4.27 29.08
N LEU A 35 26.57 4.54 27.96
CA LEU A 35 25.22 5.09 27.96
C LEU A 35 24.21 3.97 28.28
N PRO A 36 23.17 4.24 29.09
CA PRO A 36 22.10 3.27 29.26
C PRO A 36 21.47 2.97 27.89
N PRO A 37 21.14 1.70 27.60
CA PRO A 37 20.50 1.33 26.34
C PRO A 37 19.20 2.12 26.19
N ASP A 38 18.92 2.57 24.97
CA ASP A 38 17.71 3.33 24.70
C ASP A 38 16.49 2.47 25.07
N PRO A 39 15.63 2.88 26.01
CA PRO A 39 14.44 2.12 26.35
C PRO A 39 13.54 1.85 25.13
N GLU A 40 13.64 2.67 24.08
CA GLU A 40 12.93 2.47 22.82
C GLU A 40 13.56 1.41 21.90
N GLN A 41 14.83 1.02 22.08
CA GLN A 41 15.45 -0.08 21.30
C GLN A 41 14.81 -1.44 21.57
N SER A 42 14.16 -1.60 22.73
CA SER A 42 13.44 -2.83 23.07
C SER A 42 12.05 -2.93 22.42
N ARG A 43 11.55 -1.85 21.80
CA ARG A 43 10.23 -1.83 21.17
C ARG A 43 10.33 -2.15 19.69
N THR A 44 9.61 -3.17 19.25
CA THR A 44 9.39 -3.44 17.82
C THR A 44 8.51 -2.34 17.22
N ARG A 45 9.11 -1.40 16.48
CA ARG A 45 8.41 -0.28 15.81
C ARG A 45 8.28 -0.47 14.30
N GLU A 46 9.09 -1.35 13.75
CA GLU A 46 9.19 -1.63 12.34
C GLU A 46 9.31 -3.14 12.12
N GLU A 47 8.93 -3.57 10.93
CA GLU A 47 9.11 -4.92 10.43
C GLU A 47 10.04 -4.85 9.22
N LEU A 48 11.12 -5.63 9.25
CA LEU A 48 12.02 -5.73 8.11
C LEU A 48 11.29 -6.46 6.97
N ARG A 49 11.17 -5.81 5.82
CA ARG A 49 10.50 -6.37 4.63
C ARG A 49 11.45 -6.69 3.48
N TRP A 50 12.66 -6.13 3.51
CA TRP A 50 13.65 -6.31 2.44
C TRP A 50 15.06 -5.93 2.90
N ILE A 51 16.04 -6.69 2.42
CA ILE A 51 17.47 -6.49 2.57
C ILE A 51 18.07 -6.37 1.16
N PRO A 52 18.72 -5.25 0.82
CA PRO A 52 19.41 -5.09 -0.45
C PRO A 52 20.56 -6.09 -0.64
N ALA A 53 20.90 -6.39 -1.90
CA ALA A 53 22.07 -7.19 -2.29
C ALA A 53 22.13 -8.64 -1.76
N MET A 54 21.00 -9.19 -1.31
CA MET A 54 20.90 -10.61 -0.92
C MET A 54 20.79 -11.56 -2.12
N THR A 55 20.41 -11.06 -3.30
CA THR A 55 20.34 -11.80 -4.57
C THR A 55 21.02 -11.00 -5.67
N LEU A 56 21.63 -11.70 -6.64
CA LEU A 56 22.13 -11.08 -7.85
C LEU A 56 20.96 -10.56 -8.70
N ASP A 57 21.14 -9.42 -9.35
CA ASP A 57 20.11 -8.81 -10.19
C ASP A 57 19.59 -9.77 -11.28
N SER A 58 20.49 -10.57 -11.88
CA SER A 58 20.09 -11.58 -12.88
C SER A 58 19.13 -12.62 -12.32
N ASP A 59 19.40 -13.10 -11.10
CA ASP A 59 18.63 -14.15 -10.45
C ASP A 59 17.31 -13.59 -9.93
N LEU A 60 17.32 -12.37 -9.41
CA LEU A 60 16.11 -11.64 -9.03
C LEU A 60 15.20 -11.43 -10.23
N LEU A 61 15.74 -10.98 -11.37
CA LEU A 61 14.97 -10.78 -12.59
C LEU A 61 14.40 -12.10 -13.13
N MET A 62 15.18 -13.18 -13.08
CA MET A 62 14.72 -14.52 -13.47
C MET A 62 13.60 -15.02 -12.56
N TYR A 63 13.75 -14.85 -11.25
CA TYR A 63 12.73 -15.18 -10.26
C TYR A 63 11.44 -14.38 -10.48
N LEU A 64 11.53 -13.06 -10.63
CA LEU A 64 10.37 -12.20 -10.89
C LEU A 64 9.67 -12.57 -12.20
N ARG A 65 10.42 -12.98 -13.23
CA ARG A 65 9.86 -13.48 -14.49
C ARG A 65 9.08 -14.78 -14.27
N ALA A 66 9.63 -15.71 -13.50
CA ALA A 66 8.94 -16.96 -13.16
C ALA A 66 7.67 -16.71 -12.33
N ALA A 67 7.75 -15.85 -11.30
CA ALA A 67 6.60 -15.47 -10.48
C ALA A 67 5.49 -14.83 -11.31
N ARG A 68 5.82 -13.92 -12.23
CA ARG A 68 4.84 -13.31 -13.14
C ARG A 68 4.23 -14.32 -14.11
N SER A 69 4.98 -15.30 -14.59
CA SER A 69 4.44 -16.39 -15.41
C SER A 69 3.45 -17.26 -14.63
N MET A 70 3.72 -17.55 -13.35
CA MET A 70 2.78 -18.26 -12.48
C MET A 70 1.49 -17.45 -12.26
N ALA A 71 1.62 -16.14 -12.04
CA ALA A 71 0.47 -15.24 -11.95
C ALA A 71 -0.32 -15.16 -13.26
N ALA A 72 0.36 -15.12 -14.41
CA ALA A 72 -0.27 -15.13 -15.72
C ALA A 72 -1.11 -16.39 -15.93
N PHE A 73 -0.55 -17.54 -15.58
CA PHE A 73 -1.24 -18.82 -15.67
C PHE A 73 -2.47 -18.86 -14.76
N ALA A 74 -2.32 -18.47 -13.49
CA ALA A 74 -3.44 -18.41 -12.56
C ALA A 74 -4.55 -17.45 -13.03
N GLY A 75 -4.18 -16.27 -13.53
CA GLY A 75 -5.13 -15.30 -14.09
C GLY A 75 -5.88 -15.83 -15.32
N MET A 76 -5.18 -16.57 -16.20
CA MET A 76 -5.80 -17.23 -17.35
C MET A 76 -6.78 -18.33 -16.93
N CYS A 77 -6.42 -19.15 -15.93
CA CYS A 77 -7.31 -20.19 -15.40
C CYS A 77 -8.56 -19.61 -14.73
N ASP A 78 -8.42 -18.50 -14.00
CA ASP A 78 -9.53 -17.87 -13.28
C ASP A 78 -10.43 -17.01 -14.19
N GLY A 79 -9.85 -16.29 -15.15
CA GLY A 79 -10.55 -15.35 -16.02
C GLY A 79 -11.01 -15.95 -17.36
N GLY A 80 -10.38 -17.04 -17.79
CA GLY A 80 -10.75 -17.77 -19.00
C GLY A 80 -10.21 -17.15 -20.30
N CYS A 81 -9.40 -16.09 -20.23
CA CYS A 81 -8.77 -15.51 -21.42
C CYS A 81 -7.28 -15.13 -21.21
N PRO A 82 -6.49 -14.99 -22.30
CA PRO A 82 -5.10 -14.57 -22.20
C PRO A 82 -4.92 -13.14 -21.63
N GLU A 83 -5.91 -12.26 -21.84
CA GLU A 83 -5.87 -10.87 -21.35
C GLU A 83 -5.91 -10.80 -19.81
N ASP A 84 -6.68 -11.69 -19.17
CA ASP A 84 -6.72 -11.81 -17.71
C ASP A 84 -5.39 -12.31 -17.15
N GLY A 85 -4.73 -13.23 -17.86
CA GLY A 85 -3.38 -13.66 -17.53
C GLY A 85 -2.36 -12.51 -17.63
N ALA A 86 -2.37 -11.77 -18.74
CA ALA A 86 -1.49 -10.61 -18.91
C ALA A 86 -1.73 -9.52 -17.85
N THR A 87 -3.00 -9.30 -17.50
CA THR A 87 -3.38 -8.37 -16.44
C THR A 87 -2.86 -8.85 -15.09
N ALA A 88 -3.10 -10.10 -14.70
CA ALA A 88 -2.62 -10.64 -13.42
C ALA A 88 -1.08 -10.57 -13.31
N ALA A 89 -0.36 -10.87 -14.38
CA ALA A 89 1.10 -10.85 -14.41
C ALA A 89 1.72 -9.45 -14.29
N SER A 90 1.03 -8.43 -14.80
CA SER A 90 1.55 -7.05 -14.88
C SER A 90 1.22 -6.19 -13.65
N ARG A 91 0.41 -6.69 -12.70
CA ARG A 91 0.04 -5.95 -11.50
C ARG A 91 1.19 -5.76 -10.52
N ASP A 92 1.19 -4.60 -9.86
CA ASP A 92 2.10 -4.31 -8.76
C ASP A 92 1.91 -5.31 -7.60
N ASP A 93 0.66 -5.68 -7.29
CA ASP A 93 0.32 -6.68 -6.26
C ASP A 93 1.12 -7.99 -6.44
N THR A 94 1.23 -8.47 -7.69
CA THR A 94 1.97 -9.67 -8.05
C THR A 94 3.46 -9.50 -7.78
N THR A 95 4.01 -8.33 -8.14
CA THR A 95 5.44 -8.05 -7.95
C THR A 95 5.77 -7.88 -6.46
N ILE A 96 4.93 -7.16 -5.70
CA ILE A 96 5.08 -6.95 -4.25
C ILE A 96 5.05 -8.30 -3.53
N ASN A 97 4.06 -9.14 -3.82
CA ASN A 97 3.95 -10.48 -3.23
C ASN A 97 5.16 -11.37 -3.57
N ALA A 98 5.68 -11.31 -4.78
CA ALA A 98 6.89 -12.05 -5.14
C ALA A 98 8.10 -11.58 -4.32
N LEU A 99 8.27 -10.27 -4.12
CA LEU A 99 9.37 -9.73 -3.31
C LEU A 99 9.23 -10.11 -1.83
N ASP A 100 8.03 -10.03 -1.28
CA ASP A 100 7.72 -10.43 0.09
C ASP A 100 8.02 -11.93 0.30
N VAL A 101 7.54 -12.79 -0.60
CA VAL A 101 7.78 -14.24 -0.51
C VAL A 101 9.26 -14.59 -0.68
N LEU A 102 10.00 -13.84 -1.51
CA LEU A 102 11.44 -14.01 -1.64
C LEU A 102 12.17 -13.67 -0.33
N HIS A 103 11.79 -12.55 0.31
CA HIS A 103 12.33 -12.17 1.61
C HIS A 103 12.01 -13.23 2.69
N ASP A 104 10.75 -13.63 2.80
CA ASP A 104 10.28 -14.61 3.78
C ASP A 104 10.90 -16.01 3.57
N SER A 105 11.34 -16.31 2.35
CA SER A 105 12.02 -17.55 2.00
C SER A 105 13.54 -17.51 2.26
N GLY A 106 14.06 -16.41 2.81
CA GLY A 106 15.50 -16.23 3.05
C GLY A 106 16.28 -16.02 1.75
N TYR A 107 15.66 -15.39 0.75
CA TYR A 107 16.26 -15.09 -0.55
C TYR A 107 16.62 -16.30 -1.43
N ASP A 108 16.09 -17.48 -1.10
CA ASP A 108 16.19 -18.68 -1.95
C ASP A 108 15.07 -18.69 -3.02
N PRO A 109 15.39 -18.55 -4.33
CA PRO A 109 14.38 -18.49 -5.38
C PRO A 109 13.57 -19.79 -5.51
N GLY A 110 14.18 -20.95 -5.26
CA GLY A 110 13.51 -22.24 -5.38
C GLY A 110 12.42 -22.41 -4.32
N ARG A 111 12.75 -22.10 -3.07
CA ARG A 111 11.83 -22.09 -1.94
C ARG A 111 10.72 -21.05 -2.12
N ALA A 112 11.08 -19.86 -2.60
CA ALA A 112 10.13 -18.79 -2.86
C ALA A 112 9.12 -19.17 -3.96
N LEU A 113 9.57 -19.82 -5.04
CA LEU A 113 8.68 -20.33 -6.08
C LEU A 113 7.74 -21.41 -5.55
N GLN A 114 8.23 -22.35 -4.73
CA GLN A 114 7.39 -23.37 -4.11
C GLN A 114 6.30 -22.75 -3.20
N ALA A 115 6.64 -21.71 -2.45
CA ALA A 115 5.68 -20.97 -1.64
C ALA A 115 4.61 -20.27 -2.52
N LEU A 116 5.04 -19.65 -3.62
CA LEU A 116 4.14 -18.98 -4.57
C LEU A 116 3.15 -19.95 -5.24
N VAL A 117 3.46 -21.24 -5.42
CA VAL A 117 2.50 -22.20 -6.03
C VAL A 117 1.18 -22.24 -5.25
N LYS A 118 1.21 -22.06 -3.93
CA LYS A 118 0.01 -22.09 -3.09
C LYS A 118 -0.86 -20.83 -3.25
N CYS A 119 -0.25 -19.68 -3.55
CA CYS A 119 -0.93 -18.41 -3.73
C CYS A 119 -0.14 -17.52 -4.71
N PRO A 120 -0.22 -17.79 -6.03
CA PRO A 120 0.63 -17.12 -7.01
C PRO A 120 0.21 -15.67 -7.24
N VAL A 121 -1.04 -15.33 -6.89
CA VAL A 121 -1.60 -13.99 -7.02
C VAL A 121 -2.32 -13.65 -5.71
N PRO A 122 -1.97 -12.55 -5.04
CA PRO A 122 -2.77 -12.02 -3.95
C PRO A 122 -4.21 -11.77 -4.43
N LYS A 123 -5.19 -11.84 -3.53
CA LYS A 123 -6.58 -11.51 -3.89
C LYS A 123 -6.65 -10.04 -4.32
N GLY A 124 -6.60 -9.81 -5.63
CA GLY A 124 -6.66 -8.47 -6.23
C GLY A 124 -7.94 -7.75 -5.80
N ILE A 125 -7.85 -6.42 -5.67
CA ILE A 125 -8.97 -5.58 -5.22
C ILE A 125 -10.19 -5.75 -6.11
N ASP A 126 -10.03 -6.01 -7.41
CA ASP A 126 -11.17 -6.21 -8.32
C ASP A 126 -12.03 -7.42 -7.94
N LYS A 127 -11.44 -8.48 -7.36
CA LYS A 127 -12.19 -9.64 -6.84
C LYS A 127 -12.90 -9.34 -5.51
N LYS A 128 -12.59 -8.21 -4.86
CA LYS A 128 -13.28 -7.73 -3.64
C LYS A 128 -14.53 -6.91 -3.98
N TRP A 129 -14.79 -6.61 -5.25
CA TRP A 129 -15.88 -5.77 -5.70
C TRP A 129 -16.73 -6.51 -6.73
N THR A 130 -18.02 -6.62 -6.44
CA THR A 130 -19.04 -7.08 -7.38
C THR A 130 -19.38 -6.00 -8.40
N GLU A 131 -19.97 -6.40 -9.53
CA GLU A 131 -20.48 -5.45 -10.53
C GLU A 131 -21.50 -4.47 -9.93
N GLU A 132 -22.36 -4.95 -9.03
CA GLU A 132 -23.37 -4.12 -8.37
C GLU A 132 -22.75 -3.08 -7.43
N GLU A 133 -21.72 -3.47 -6.67
CA GLU A 133 -20.97 -2.51 -5.85
C GLU A 133 -20.25 -1.47 -6.70
N THR A 134 -19.68 -1.89 -7.83
CA THR A 134 -19.04 -0.98 -8.79
C THR A 134 -20.05 0.02 -9.36
N LYS A 135 -21.24 -0.43 -9.76
CA LYS A 135 -22.33 0.46 -10.24
C LYS A 135 -22.74 1.46 -9.16
N ARG A 136 -22.91 1.01 -7.90
CA ARG A 136 -23.24 1.87 -6.76
C ARG A 136 -22.13 2.88 -6.47
N PHE A 137 -20.87 2.47 -6.54
CA PHE A 137 -19.72 3.36 -6.37
C PHE A 137 -19.69 4.46 -7.44
N VAL A 138 -19.86 4.10 -8.72
CA VAL A 138 -19.89 5.07 -9.82
C VAL A 138 -21.07 6.04 -9.68
N LYS A 139 -22.25 5.55 -9.28
CA LYS A 139 -23.41 6.40 -8.96
C LYS A 139 -23.07 7.37 -7.82
N GLY A 140 -22.45 6.88 -6.76
CA GLY A 140 -22.02 7.69 -5.61
C GLY A 140 -21.01 8.77 -6.00
N LEU A 141 -20.02 8.45 -6.82
CA LEU A 141 -19.06 9.42 -7.34
C LEU A 141 -19.73 10.53 -8.15
N ARG A 142 -20.74 10.19 -8.97
CA ARG A 142 -21.50 11.18 -9.75
C ARG A 142 -22.35 12.09 -8.86
N GLN A 143 -22.97 11.54 -7.82
CA GLN A 143 -23.90 12.26 -6.96
C GLN A 143 -23.21 13.08 -5.87
N PHE A 144 -22.14 12.54 -5.27
CA PHE A 144 -21.49 13.09 -4.08
C PHE A 144 -20.04 13.52 -4.31
N GLY A 145 -19.50 13.36 -5.53
CA GLY A 145 -18.10 13.62 -5.82
C GLY A 145 -17.18 12.67 -5.04
N LYS A 146 -16.01 13.16 -4.62
CA LYS A 146 -15.03 12.38 -3.84
C LYS A 146 -15.35 12.32 -2.33
N ASN A 147 -16.61 12.49 -1.95
CA ASN A 147 -17.03 12.31 -0.56
C ASN A 147 -17.22 10.81 -0.26
N PHE A 148 -16.12 10.09 -0.11
CA PHE A 148 -16.13 8.64 0.10
C PHE A 148 -16.86 8.23 1.38
N TYR A 149 -16.81 9.06 2.42
CA TYR A 149 -17.58 8.83 3.65
C TYR A 149 -19.09 8.76 3.37
N ARG A 150 -19.60 9.70 2.57
CA ARG A 150 -21.02 9.73 2.20
C ARG A 150 -21.40 8.61 1.22
N ILE A 151 -20.54 8.29 0.26
CA ILE A 151 -20.75 7.15 -0.66
C ILE A 151 -20.85 5.84 0.14
N ARG A 152 -19.95 5.64 1.11
CA ARG A 152 -20.01 4.50 2.03
C ARG A 152 -21.34 4.48 2.77
N LYS A 153 -21.67 5.56 3.48
CA LYS A 153 -22.87 5.65 4.31
C LYS A 153 -24.17 5.37 3.54
N ASP A 154 -24.30 5.96 2.35
CA ASP A 154 -25.58 6.00 1.64
C ASP A 154 -25.72 4.85 0.61
N LEU A 155 -24.61 4.30 0.08
CA LEU A 155 -24.65 3.35 -1.05
C LEU A 155 -23.88 2.04 -0.81
N LEU A 156 -22.86 2.06 0.04
CA LEU A 156 -21.97 0.92 0.30
C LEU A 156 -21.66 0.77 1.81
N PRO A 157 -22.69 0.56 2.67
CA PRO A 157 -22.53 0.61 4.12
C PRO A 157 -21.71 -0.56 4.68
N HIS A 158 -21.57 -1.64 3.91
CA HIS A 158 -20.82 -2.85 4.24
C HIS A 158 -19.34 -2.78 3.82
N LYS A 159 -18.92 -1.69 3.16
CA LYS A 159 -17.52 -1.39 2.85
C LYS A 159 -16.98 -0.33 3.80
N ASP A 160 -15.66 -0.24 3.88
CA ASP A 160 -14.99 0.80 4.64
C ASP A 160 -14.54 1.98 3.76
N THR A 161 -14.44 3.17 4.35
CA THR A 161 -14.03 4.38 3.61
C THR A 161 -12.65 4.21 2.95
N PRO A 162 -11.64 3.60 3.61
CA PRO A 162 -10.35 3.33 2.98
C PRO A 162 -10.46 2.39 1.77
N GLU A 163 -11.32 1.37 1.80
CA GLU A 163 -11.54 0.46 0.66
C GLU A 163 -12.10 1.21 -0.56
N LEU A 164 -13.02 2.17 -0.33
CA LEU A 164 -13.55 3.02 -1.39
C LEU A 164 -12.46 3.92 -2.00
N VAL A 165 -11.54 4.42 -1.17
CA VAL A 165 -10.42 5.24 -1.62
C VAL A 165 -9.43 4.40 -2.42
N GLU A 166 -9.07 3.23 -1.92
CA GLU A 166 -8.21 2.27 -2.61
C GLU A 166 -8.79 1.90 -3.97
N PHE A 167 -10.07 1.49 -4.00
CA PHE A 167 -10.78 1.17 -5.24
C PHE A 167 -10.84 2.36 -6.20
N TYR A 168 -11.09 3.58 -5.72
CA TYR A 168 -11.11 4.77 -6.56
C TYR A 168 -9.82 4.95 -7.37
N TYR A 169 -8.66 4.77 -6.74
CA TYR A 169 -7.37 5.02 -7.37
C TYR A 169 -6.97 3.95 -8.39
N LEU A 170 -7.46 2.72 -8.23
CA LEU A 170 -7.34 1.67 -9.23
C LEU A 170 -8.35 1.87 -10.36
N TRP A 171 -9.62 2.03 -10.02
CA TRP A 171 -10.72 2.18 -10.96
C TRP A 171 -10.54 3.38 -11.90
N LYS A 172 -10.03 4.53 -11.41
CA LYS A 172 -9.84 5.73 -12.25
C LYS A 172 -8.87 5.56 -13.42
N LYS A 173 -8.06 4.49 -13.43
CA LYS A 173 -7.13 4.13 -14.51
C LYS A 173 -7.80 3.27 -15.59
N THR A 174 -8.98 2.71 -15.32
CA THR A 174 -9.71 1.86 -16.26
C THR A 174 -10.39 2.67 -17.37
N PRO A 175 -10.64 2.09 -18.56
CA PRO A 175 -11.35 2.75 -19.64
C PRO A 175 -12.74 3.26 -19.23
N GLY A 176 -13.45 2.51 -18.37
CA GLY A 176 -14.78 2.89 -17.86
C GLY A 176 -14.80 4.18 -17.03
N ALA A 177 -13.65 4.60 -16.49
CA ALA A 177 -13.52 5.83 -15.74
C ALA A 177 -13.29 7.08 -16.61
N ASN A 178 -12.88 6.92 -17.87
CA ASN A 178 -12.57 8.07 -18.75
C ASN A 178 -13.80 8.96 -18.99
N ASN A 179 -15.00 8.38 -19.07
CA ASN A 179 -16.25 9.11 -19.27
C ASN A 179 -16.82 9.75 -18.00
N ASN A 180 -16.26 9.43 -16.83
CA ASN A 180 -16.75 9.90 -15.52
C ASN A 180 -15.91 11.05 -14.95
N ARG A 181 -14.89 11.53 -15.69
CA ARG A 181 -14.17 12.73 -15.28
C ARG A 181 -15.14 13.91 -15.35
N PRO A 182 -15.42 14.60 -14.23
CA PRO A 182 -16.27 15.78 -14.29
C PRO A 182 -15.64 16.75 -15.28
N HIS A 183 -16.40 17.07 -16.33
CA HIS A 183 -16.02 18.08 -17.31
C HIS A 183 -15.64 19.33 -16.51
N ARG A 184 -14.39 19.76 -16.65
CA ARG A 184 -13.81 20.89 -15.90
C ARG A 184 -14.81 22.04 -16.05
N ARG A 185 -15.55 22.38 -14.97
CA ARG A 185 -16.41 23.56 -14.99
C ARG A 185 -15.48 24.73 -15.32
N ARG A 186 -15.61 25.27 -16.53
CA ARG A 186 -15.01 26.56 -16.87
C ARG A 186 -15.57 27.54 -15.85
N ARG A 187 -14.71 27.99 -14.94
CA ARG A 187 -14.93 29.23 -14.21
C ARG A 187 -14.58 30.38 -15.15
#